data_AF-A0ABD0MZ41-F1
#
_entry.id   AF-A0ABD0MZ41-F1
#
_cell.length_a   1.000
_cell.length_b   1.000
_cell.length_c   1.000
_cell.angle_alpha   90.00
_cell.angle_beta   90.00
_cell.angle_gamma   90.00
#
_symmetry.space_group_name_H-M   'P 1'
#
loop_
_entity.id
_entity.type
_entity.pdbx_description
1 polymer ?
#
loop_
_entity_poly.entity_id
_entity_poly.type
_entity_poly.pdbx_seq_one_letter_code
_entity_poly.pdbx_strand_id
1 'polypeptide(L)'
;PRCGVPDHFEESTEGGTRRKRYALTGHKWDHDKLTYSIKNHSPKVGQEQTYEAIRKAFQVWETVTPLRFEEVPYHEIKNGSEGPDIILLFASGYHGDMSLFDGEGGSLAHAFFPGPGMGGDTHFDTDEPWTLNQREGS
;
A
#
# COMPACT_ATOMS: atom_id res chain seq x y z
N PRO A 1 -15.52 6.41 4.98
CA PRO A 1 -14.40 5.52 4.62
C PRO A 1 -14.11 5.50 3.11
N ARG A 2 -12.87 5.84 2.73
CA ARG A 2 -12.36 5.77 1.35
C ARG A 2 -10.87 5.48 1.33
N CYS A 3 -10.31 5.25 0.15
CA CYS A 3 -8.86 5.29 -0.07
C CYS A 3 -8.34 6.73 0.13
N GLY A 4 -7.15 6.88 0.73
CA GLY A 4 -6.49 8.18 0.92
C GLY A 4 -5.84 8.75 -0.35
N VAL A 5 -5.73 7.95 -1.42
CA VAL A 5 -5.15 8.37 -2.70
C VAL A 5 -6.10 9.36 -3.42
N PRO A 6 -5.59 10.50 -3.94
CA PRO A 6 -6.41 11.46 -4.69
C PRO A 6 -7.04 10.86 -5.97
N ASP A 7 -8.30 11.19 -6.23
CA ASP A 7 -9.01 10.77 -7.45
C ASP A 7 -8.54 11.54 -8.71
N HIS A 8 -7.93 12.71 -8.51
CA HIS A 8 -7.42 13.57 -9.56
C HIS A 8 -5.98 13.97 -9.25
N PHE A 9 -5.05 13.48 -10.07
CA PHE A 9 -3.69 13.98 -10.11
C PHE A 9 -3.66 15.19 -11.06
N GLU A 10 -3.04 16.28 -10.64
CA GLU A 10 -2.80 17.42 -11.53
C GLU A 10 -1.75 17.03 -12.59
N GLU A 11 -2.20 16.46 -13.71
CA GLU A 11 -1.40 16.44 -14.94
C GLU A 11 -1.37 17.86 -15.50
N SER A 12 -0.17 18.40 -15.72
CA SER A 12 0.03 19.68 -16.43
C SER A 12 -0.68 19.63 -17.78
N THR A 13 -1.83 20.30 -17.88
CA THR A 13 -2.63 20.36 -19.10
C THR A 13 -1.98 21.30 -20.11
N GLU A 14 -0.96 20.82 -20.82
CA GLU A 14 -0.67 21.33 -22.16
C GLU A 14 -1.47 20.52 -23.18
N GLY A 15 -2.59 21.10 -23.62
CA GLY A 15 -3.28 20.66 -24.85
C GLY A 15 -4.39 19.63 -24.67
N GLY A 16 -5.60 20.11 -24.33
CA GLY A 16 -6.89 19.78 -24.96
C GLY A 16 -7.27 18.33 -25.32
N THR A 17 -6.63 17.31 -24.74
CA THR A 17 -6.89 15.91 -25.05
C THR A 17 -7.74 15.26 -23.97
N ARG A 18 -8.64 14.36 -24.41
CA ARG A 18 -9.63 13.68 -23.58
C ARG A 18 -8.97 13.01 -22.36
N ARG A 19 -9.37 13.44 -21.15
CA ARG A 19 -9.02 12.81 -19.87
C ARG A 19 -9.23 11.29 -19.94
N LYS A 20 -8.17 10.51 -19.75
CA LYS A 20 -8.29 9.06 -19.57
C LYS A 20 -8.89 8.79 -18.19
N ARG A 21 -9.75 7.77 -18.07
CA ARG A 21 -10.45 7.40 -16.83
C ARG A 21 -9.60 6.57 -15.86
N TYR A 22 -8.29 6.58 -16.05
CA TYR A 22 -7.32 5.86 -15.25
C TYR A 22 -6.06 6.73 -15.12
N ALA A 23 -5.34 6.59 -14.01
CA ALA A 23 -4.10 7.33 -13.80
C ALA A 23 -3.08 6.88 -14.86
N LEU A 24 -2.63 7.84 -15.69
CA LEU A 24 -1.52 7.67 -16.64
C LEU A 24 -0.17 7.95 -16.00
N THR A 25 -0.13 8.19 -14.68
CA THR A 25 1.08 8.39 -13.90
C THR A 25 1.97 7.16 -14.12
N GLY A 26 2.97 7.32 -15.01
CA GLY A 26 3.58 6.29 -15.85
C GLY A 26 4.55 5.36 -15.13
N HIS A 27 4.23 4.99 -13.89
CA HIS A 27 5.08 4.24 -13.01
C HIS A 27 4.61 2.78 -13.00
N LYS A 28 5.48 1.93 -13.54
CA LYS A 28 5.34 0.47 -13.50
C LYS A 28 6.61 -0.10 -12.90
N TRP A 29 6.49 -1.26 -12.26
CA TRP A 29 7.65 -2.07 -11.95
C TRP A 29 8.39 -2.43 -13.23
N ASP A 30 9.71 -2.34 -13.19
CA ASP A 30 10.61 -2.71 -14.29
C ASP A 30 11.00 -4.20 -14.26
N HIS A 31 10.52 -4.92 -13.25
CA HIS A 31 10.71 -6.35 -13.04
C HIS A 31 9.43 -7.00 -12.47
N ASP A 32 9.27 -8.30 -12.69
CA ASP A 32 8.05 -9.02 -12.31
C ASP A 32 8.14 -9.66 -10.91
N LYS A 33 9.36 -9.93 -10.41
CA LYS A 33 9.59 -10.56 -9.11
C LYS A 33 9.79 -9.50 -8.03
N LEU A 34 8.69 -9.08 -7.42
CA LEU A 34 8.65 -8.07 -6.38
C LEU A 34 8.86 -8.70 -4.99
N THR A 35 9.46 -7.94 -4.11
CA THR A 35 9.64 -8.27 -2.71
C THR A 35 8.81 -7.34 -1.84
N TYR A 36 8.26 -7.84 -0.74
CA TYR A 36 7.57 -7.01 0.23
C TYR A 36 7.92 -7.38 1.65
N SER A 37 7.79 -6.42 2.57
CA SER A 37 7.96 -6.67 4.00
C SER A 37 6.86 -6.01 4.81
N ILE A 38 6.36 -6.76 5.79
CA ILE A 38 5.36 -6.28 6.74
C ILE A 38 6.10 -5.74 7.97
N LYS A 39 6.11 -4.41 8.13
CA LYS A 39 6.85 -3.73 9.22
C LYS A 39 6.20 -3.95 10.59
N ASN A 40 4.88 -3.91 10.64
CA ASN A 40 4.07 -4.19 11.82
C ASN A 40 2.67 -4.69 11.40
N HIS A 41 1.80 -4.95 12.36
CA HIS A 41 0.46 -5.49 12.14
C HIS A 41 -0.60 -4.66 12.86
N SER A 42 -1.86 -4.80 12.46
CA SER A 42 -2.99 -4.28 13.22
C SER A 42 -3.18 -5.08 14.51
N PRO A 43 -3.09 -4.47 15.71
CA PRO A 43 -3.36 -5.17 16.96
C PRO A 43 -4.79 -5.71 17.07
N LYS A 44 -5.74 -5.10 16.34
CA LYS A 44 -7.17 -5.46 16.34
C LYS A 44 -7.43 -6.79 15.61
N VAL A 45 -6.61 -7.10 14.61
CA VAL A 45 -6.64 -8.36 13.85
C VAL A 45 -5.64 -9.38 14.39
N GLY A 46 -4.51 -8.90 14.93
CA GLY A 46 -3.41 -9.75 15.37
C GLY A 46 -2.45 -10.11 14.24
N GLN A 47 -1.23 -10.51 14.62
CA GLN A 47 -0.11 -10.68 13.68
C GLN A 47 -0.38 -11.73 12.61
N GLU A 48 -0.67 -12.98 13.01
CA GLU A 48 -0.85 -14.09 12.07
C GLU A 48 -1.93 -13.80 11.03
N GLN A 49 -3.09 -13.33 11.50
CA GLN A 49 -4.24 -13.00 10.67
C GLN A 49 -3.96 -11.81 9.74
N THR A 50 -3.25 -10.79 10.21
CA THR A 50 -2.82 -9.66 9.36
C THR A 50 -1.90 -10.14 8.24
N TYR A 51 -0.91 -10.98 8.57
CA TYR A 51 0.06 -11.48 7.60
C TYR A 51 -0.61 -12.40 6.58
N GLU A 52 -1.53 -13.27 7.01
CA GLU A 52 -2.31 -14.12 6.11
C GLU A 52 -3.19 -13.29 5.16
N ALA A 53 -3.83 -12.23 5.67
CA ALA A 53 -4.64 -11.33 4.86
C ALA A 53 -3.81 -10.59 3.80
N ILE A 54 -2.63 -10.09 4.15
CA ILE A 54 -1.71 -9.42 3.23
C ILE A 54 -1.22 -10.39 2.14
N ARG A 55 -0.83 -11.62 2.51
CA ARG A 55 -0.43 -12.67 1.54
C ARG A 55 -1.56 -12.96 0.55
N LYS A 56 -2.79 -13.12 1.04
CA LYS A 56 -3.97 -13.32 0.18
C LYS A 56 -4.21 -12.13 -0.74
N ALA A 57 -3.99 -10.91 -0.27
CA ALA A 57 -4.13 -9.71 -1.10
C ALA A 57 -3.13 -9.67 -2.26
N PHE A 58 -1.86 -10.05 -2.05
CA PHE A 58 -0.88 -10.17 -3.12
C PHE A 58 -1.24 -11.28 -4.13
N GLN A 59 -1.73 -12.43 -3.65
CA GLN A 59 -2.16 -13.54 -4.52
C GLN A 59 -3.24 -13.11 -5.53
N VAL A 60 -4.14 -12.18 -5.17
CA VAL A 60 -5.15 -11.65 -6.11
C VAL A 60 -4.48 -11.10 -7.38
N TRP A 61 -3.37 -10.37 -7.24
CA TRP A 61 -2.62 -9.83 -8.39
C TRP A 61 -1.81 -10.90 -9.13
N GLU A 62 -1.20 -11.84 -8.41
CA GLU A 62 -0.44 -12.95 -9.04
C GLU A 62 -1.31 -13.83 -9.93
N THR A 63 -2.59 -13.99 -9.58
CA THR A 63 -3.51 -14.87 -10.34
C THR A 63 -3.81 -14.36 -11.75
N VAL A 64 -3.63 -13.07 -12.01
CA VAL A 64 -4.01 -12.41 -13.27
C VAL A 64 -2.86 -11.65 -13.93
N THR A 65 -1.66 -11.68 -13.35
CA THR A 65 -0.48 -11.01 -13.89
C THR A 65 0.76 -11.93 -13.85
N PRO A 66 1.83 -11.61 -14.61
CA PRO A 66 3.11 -12.29 -14.45
C PRO A 66 3.83 -11.98 -13.12
N LEU A 67 3.35 -11.01 -12.34
CA LEU A 67 4.01 -10.58 -11.10
C LEU A 67 4.10 -11.73 -10.10
N ARG A 68 5.19 -11.73 -9.32
CA ARG A 68 5.43 -12.64 -8.20
C ARG A 68 5.84 -11.81 -6.99
N PHE A 69 5.27 -12.10 -5.83
CA PHE A 69 5.54 -11.39 -4.59
C PHE A 69 6.23 -12.32 -3.60
N GLU A 70 7.43 -11.95 -3.15
CA GLU A 70 8.19 -12.66 -2.14
C GLU A 70 8.22 -11.87 -0.83
N GLU A 71 7.71 -12.46 0.24
CA GLU A 71 7.78 -11.86 1.57
C GLU A 71 9.20 -11.99 2.13
N VAL A 72 9.82 -10.85 2.42
CA VAL A 72 11.07 -10.78 3.18
C VAL A 72 10.72 -10.38 4.61
N PRO A 73 11.09 -11.16 5.65
CA PRO A 73 10.83 -10.78 7.02
C PRO A 73 11.48 -9.43 7.35
N TYR A 74 10.72 -8.48 7.91
CA TYR A 74 11.21 -7.11 8.10
C TYR A 74 12.48 -7.03 8.97
N HIS A 75 12.65 -7.96 9.91
CA HIS A 75 13.83 -8.03 10.78
C HIS A 75 15.09 -8.54 10.06
N GLU A 76 14.97 -9.09 8.85
CA GLU A 76 16.10 -9.54 8.03
C GLU A 76 16.61 -8.45 7.08
N ILE A 77 15.89 -7.33 6.96
CA ILE A 77 16.31 -6.18 6.15
C ILE A 77 17.58 -5.58 6.77
N LYS A 78 18.66 -5.55 6.00
CA LYS A 78 19.96 -5.03 6.45
C LYS A 78 20.01 -3.52 6.29
N ASN A 79 20.51 -2.83 7.32
CA ASN A 79 20.82 -1.41 7.25
C ASN A 79 21.78 -1.13 6.09
N GLY A 80 21.39 -0.24 5.17
CA GLY A 80 22.18 0.13 3.99
C GLY A 80 21.98 -0.77 2.77
N SER A 81 21.09 -1.76 2.82
CA SER A 81 20.56 -2.42 1.60
C SER A 81 19.44 -1.59 0.98
N GLU A 82 19.13 -1.83 -0.30
CA GLU A 82 18.07 -1.10 -1.04
C GLU A 82 16.65 -1.32 -0.47
N GLY A 83 16.48 -2.28 0.44
CA GLY A 83 15.17 -2.62 1.02
C GLY A 83 14.31 -3.47 0.07
N PRO A 84 13.12 -3.90 0.50
CA PRO A 84 12.15 -4.54 -0.37
C PRO A 84 11.46 -3.53 -1.29
N ASP A 85 10.81 -3.99 -2.36
CA ASP A 85 10.06 -3.12 -3.29
C ASP A 85 8.82 -2.49 -2.64
N ILE A 86 8.24 -3.14 -1.62
CA ILE A 86 7.04 -2.68 -0.93
C ILE A 86 7.19 -2.86 0.58
N ILE A 87 7.13 -1.79 1.36
CA ILE A 87 6.97 -1.85 2.81
C ILE A 87 5.51 -1.60 3.18
N LEU A 88 4.93 -2.53 3.96
CA LEU A 88 3.60 -2.36 4.54
C LEU A 88 3.70 -1.88 5.99
N LEU A 89 2.98 -0.81 6.32
CA LEU A 89 2.98 -0.17 7.63
C LEU A 89 1.56 0.15 8.12
N PHE A 90 1.26 -0.18 9.37
CA PHE A 90 0.11 0.33 10.12
C PHE A 90 0.55 1.49 11.01
N ALA A 91 -0.04 2.67 10.85
CA ALA A 91 0.30 3.85 11.63
C ALA A 91 -0.88 4.82 11.74
N SER A 92 -0.82 5.79 12.65
CA SER A 92 -1.85 6.83 12.81
C SER A 92 -1.26 8.22 12.59
N GLY A 93 -2.11 9.19 12.25
CA GLY A 93 -1.72 10.59 12.08
C GLY A 93 -0.53 10.77 11.14
N TYR A 94 0.49 11.50 11.58
CA TYR A 94 1.76 11.64 10.86
C TYR A 94 2.65 10.41 11.05
N HIS A 95 3.03 9.79 9.94
CA HIS A 95 3.71 8.49 9.94
C HIS A 95 4.93 8.41 9.00
N GLY A 96 5.56 9.57 8.75
CA GLY A 96 6.82 9.65 7.98
C GLY A 96 6.67 10.08 6.52
N ASP A 97 5.44 10.35 6.09
CA ASP A 97 5.12 10.99 4.81
C ASP A 97 4.19 12.19 5.00
N MET A 98 3.86 12.89 3.90
CA MET A 98 3.00 14.08 3.91
C MET A 98 1.50 13.75 3.80
N SER A 99 1.14 12.47 3.76
CA SER A 99 -0.23 11.96 3.61
C SER A 99 -0.76 11.52 4.98
N LEU A 100 -1.02 12.47 5.88
CA LEU A 100 -1.44 12.15 7.25
C LEU A 100 -2.77 11.40 7.28
N PHE A 101 -2.90 10.45 8.21
CA PHE A 101 -4.18 9.84 8.53
C PHE A 101 -5.04 10.74 9.42
N ASP A 102 -6.35 10.63 9.27
CA ASP A 102 -7.38 11.46 9.91
C ASP A 102 -8.10 10.76 11.07
N GLY A 103 -7.74 9.51 11.37
CA GLY A 103 -8.38 8.68 12.38
C GLY A 103 -9.60 7.93 11.81
N GLU A 104 -10.38 7.32 12.70
CA GLU A 104 -11.46 6.42 12.32
C GLU A 104 -12.53 7.03 11.38
N GLY A 105 -12.92 6.26 10.36
CA GLY A 105 -14.01 6.55 9.43
C GLY A 105 -13.61 7.39 8.20
N GLY A 106 -12.36 7.84 8.14
CA GLY A 106 -11.82 8.71 7.11
C GLY A 106 -11.09 7.96 5.99
N SER A 107 -9.78 8.16 5.91
CA SER A 107 -8.87 7.57 4.94
C SER A 107 -8.30 6.26 5.48
N LEU A 108 -8.73 5.13 4.90
CA LEU A 108 -8.39 3.81 5.44
C LEU A 108 -6.93 3.43 5.23
N ALA A 109 -6.37 3.81 4.08
CA ALA A 109 -5.04 3.44 3.63
C ALA A 109 -4.63 4.27 2.42
N HIS A 110 -3.34 4.34 2.15
CA HIS A 110 -2.80 4.80 0.87
C HIS A 110 -1.58 3.99 0.46
N ALA A 111 -1.25 4.03 -0.83
CA ALA A 111 -0.03 3.46 -1.37
C ALA A 111 0.60 4.42 -2.36
N PHE A 112 1.92 4.38 -2.48
CA PHE A 112 2.66 5.11 -3.50
C PHE A 112 2.75 4.31 -4.80
N PHE A 113 2.87 5.02 -5.93
CA PHE A 113 3.14 4.38 -7.21
C PHE A 113 4.50 3.65 -7.21
N PRO A 114 4.70 2.64 -8.07
CA PRO A 114 5.99 1.95 -8.22
C PRO A 114 7.16 2.91 -8.41
N GLY A 115 8.29 2.68 -7.73
CA GLY A 115 9.47 3.51 -7.90
C GLY A 115 10.47 3.40 -6.75
N PRO A 116 11.59 4.14 -6.80
CA PRO A 116 12.60 4.12 -5.76
C PRO A 116 12.12 4.81 -4.46
N GLY A 117 12.77 4.50 -3.34
CA GLY A 117 12.46 5.12 -2.05
C GLY A 117 11.17 4.55 -1.46
N MET A 118 10.16 5.39 -1.24
CA MET A 118 8.83 4.97 -0.76
C MET A 118 7.91 4.48 -1.89
N GLY A 119 8.40 4.38 -3.14
CA GLY A 119 7.58 3.93 -4.25
C GLY A 119 7.11 2.49 -4.04
N GLY A 120 5.81 2.25 -4.09
CA GLY A 120 5.20 0.96 -3.76
C GLY A 120 4.77 0.79 -2.31
N ASP A 121 5.34 1.56 -1.36
CA ASP A 121 5.00 1.46 0.06
C ASP A 121 3.50 1.68 0.28
N THR A 122 2.94 0.88 1.17
CA THR A 122 1.50 0.83 1.46
C THR A 122 1.27 1.03 2.95
N HIS A 123 0.54 2.09 3.30
CA HIS A 123 0.25 2.46 4.67
C HIS A 123 -1.24 2.27 4.97
N PHE A 124 -1.55 1.73 6.14
CA PHE A 124 -2.90 1.52 6.66
C PHE A 124 -3.09 2.35 7.92
N ASP A 125 -4.25 3.00 8.07
CA ASP A 125 -4.56 3.75 9.29
C ASP A 125 -4.81 2.79 10.45
N THR A 126 -3.94 2.79 11.45
CA THR A 126 -4.09 1.90 12.62
C THR A 126 -5.27 2.27 13.53
N ASP A 127 -5.83 3.47 13.39
CA ASP A 127 -6.97 3.93 14.18
C ASP A 127 -8.28 3.26 13.72
N GLU A 128 -8.35 2.83 12.47
CA GLU A 128 -9.52 2.13 11.91
C GLU A 128 -9.80 0.79 12.59
N PRO A 129 -11.08 0.39 12.76
CA PRO A 129 -11.47 -0.85 13.41
C PRO A 129 -11.28 -2.05 12.46
N TRP A 130 -10.03 -2.32 12.06
CA TRP A 130 -9.70 -3.42 11.14
C TRP A 130 -10.28 -4.76 11.60
N THR A 131 -10.98 -5.43 10.70
CA THR A 131 -11.46 -6.81 10.87
C THR A 131 -11.23 -7.62 9.59
N LEU A 132 -11.36 -8.95 9.70
CA LEU A 132 -11.37 -9.85 8.54
C LEU A 132 -12.79 -10.24 8.08
N ASN A 133 -13.83 -9.82 8.82
CA ASN A 133 -15.20 -10.26 8.61
C ASN A 133 -16.08 -9.08 8.24
N GLN A 134 -16.80 -9.17 7.12
CA GLN A 134 -17.71 -8.13 6.59
C GLN A 134 -18.83 -7.65 7.53
N ARG A 135 -18.96 -8.20 8.75
CA ARG A 135 -20.03 -7.83 9.70
C ARG A 135 -19.64 -6.69 10.64
N GLU A 136 -18.36 -6.41 10.80
CA GLU A 136 -17.86 -5.33 11.67
C GLU A 136 -16.69 -4.66 10.94
N GLY A 137 -16.70 -3.33 10.82
CA GLY A 137 -15.79 -2.58 9.95
C GLY A 137 -16.60 -1.73 8.98
N SER A 138 -17.07 -0.57 9.48
CA SER A 138 -17.86 0.40 8.72
C SER A 138 -17.03 1.61 8.36
#